data_AF-A0A842XME6-F1
#
_entry.id   AF-A0A842XME6-F1
#
_cell.length_a   1.000
_cell.length_b   1.000
_cell.length_c   1.000
_cell.angle_alpha   90.00
_cell.angle_beta   90.00
_cell.angle_gamma   90.00
#
_symmetry.space_group_name_H-M   'P 1'
#
loop_
_entity.id
_entity.type
_entity.pdbx_description
1 polymer ?
#
loop_
_entity_poly.entity_id
_entity_poly.type
_entity_poly.pdbx_seq_one_letter_code
_entity_poly.pdbx_strand_id
1 'polypeptide(L)'
;MIRKIGFDTKKYLNAQIKKILDRVSLFDKLYLEFGGKLCYDYHASRVLPGFDVDTKVQMLRRLGNKIEIIHCISAKDIEGRKIRRDFGLAYDDQTL
;
A
#
# COMPACT_ATOMS: atom_id res chain seq x y z
N MET A 1 4.56 7.84 -27.70
CA MET A 1 4.46 9.18 -27.07
C MET A 1 5.01 9.11 -25.66
N ILE A 2 6.06 9.86 -25.36
CA ILE A 2 6.52 10.04 -23.97
C ILE A 2 5.44 10.85 -23.25
N ARG A 3 4.75 10.24 -22.27
CA ARG A 3 3.76 10.95 -21.46
C ARG A 3 4.50 12.00 -20.63
N LYS A 4 4.02 13.26 -20.67
CA LYS A 4 4.53 14.30 -19.77
C LYS A 4 4.30 13.86 -18.32
N ILE A 5 5.31 14.05 -17.48
CA ILE A 5 5.20 13.79 -16.04
C ILE A 5 4.15 14.76 -15.46
N GLY A 6 3.16 14.22 -14.75
CA GLY A 6 2.09 14.96 -14.08
C GLY A 6 1.99 14.67 -12.58
N PHE A 7 2.82 13.76 -12.06
CA PHE A 7 2.87 13.38 -10.65
C PHE A 7 4.31 13.31 -10.16
N ASP A 8 4.57 13.83 -8.96
CA ASP A 8 5.88 13.78 -8.31
C ASP A 8 5.81 12.84 -7.10
N THR A 9 6.35 11.63 -7.28
CA THR A 9 6.39 10.60 -6.24
C THR A 9 7.18 11.05 -5.01
N LYS A 10 8.28 11.79 -5.17
CA LYS A 10 9.10 12.25 -4.05
C LYS A 10 8.33 13.26 -3.20
N LYS A 11 7.67 14.22 -3.85
CA LYS A 11 6.82 15.22 -3.17
C LYS A 11 5.66 14.53 -2.46
N TYR A 12 4.98 13.59 -3.12
CA TYR A 12 3.89 12.82 -2.52
C TYR A 12 4.35 12.06 -1.27
N LEU A 13 5.44 11.29 -1.36
CA LEU A 13 5.96 10.53 -0.22
C LEU A 13 6.26 11.42 0.98
N ASN A 14 6.90 12.57 0.77
CA ASN A 14 7.21 13.50 1.85
C ASN A 14 5.92 14.06 2.49
N ALA A 15 4.94 14.46 1.67
CA ALA A 15 3.67 14.99 2.17
C ALA A 15 2.85 13.93 2.91
N GLN A 16 2.76 12.71 2.35
CA GLN A 16 1.96 11.63 2.89
C GLN A 16 2.53 11.09 4.20
N ILE A 17 3.85 10.90 4.29
CA ILE A 17 4.53 10.46 5.52
C ILE A 17 4.34 11.51 6.62
N LYS A 18 4.54 12.79 6.29
CA LYS A 18 4.29 13.88 7.25
C LYS A 18 2.85 13.82 7.77
N LYS A 19 1.86 13.68 6.88
CA LYS A 19 0.45 13.60 7.28
C LYS A 19 0.12 12.37 8.13
N ILE A 20 0.74 11.22 7.86
CA ILE A 20 0.57 10.04 8.72
C ILE A 20 1.14 10.31 10.11
N LEU A 21 2.36 10.87 10.21
CA LEU A 21 2.98 11.17 11.51
C LEU A 21 2.21 12.26 12.27
N ASP A 22 1.77 13.33 11.60
CA ASP A 22 0.91 14.38 12.18
C ASP A 22 -0.43 13.78 12.68
N ARG A 23 -0.96 12.75 12.01
CA ARG A 23 -2.19 12.07 12.42
C ARG A 23 -1.97 11.15 13.62
N VAL A 24 -0.82 10.48 13.69
CA VAL A 24 -0.44 9.64 14.83
C VAL A 24 -0.22 10.51 16.07
N SER A 25 0.40 11.69 15.95
CA SER A 25 0.70 12.54 17.12
C SER A 25 -0.52 13.06 17.88
N LEU A 26 -1.73 12.88 17.34
CA LEU A 26 -2.99 13.23 17.98
C LEU A 26 -3.55 12.10 18.88
N PHE A 27 -2.91 10.92 18.88
CA PHE A 27 -3.38 9.71 19.57
C PHE A 27 -2.19 8.91 20.11
N ASP A 28 -2.45 7.99 21.04
CA ASP A 28 -1.38 7.10 21.53
C ASP A 28 -0.96 6.06 20.48
N LYS A 29 -1.92 5.57 19.67
CA LYS A 29 -1.69 4.62 18.57
C LYS A 29 -2.68 4.89 17.42
N LEU A 30 -2.24 4.66 16.19
CA LEU A 30 -3.08 4.70 14.99
C LEU A 30 -3.13 3.32 14.33
N TYR A 31 -4.33 2.78 14.15
CA TYR A 31 -4.58 1.66 13.25
C TYR A 31 -4.99 2.25 11.90
N LEU A 32 -4.14 2.06 10.89
CA LEU A 32 -4.36 2.58 9.54
C LEU A 32 -4.61 1.42 8.57
N GLU A 33 -5.80 1.40 7.97
CA GLU A 33 -6.14 0.42 6.94
C GLU A 33 -5.46 0.78 5.61
N PHE A 34 -4.77 -0.21 5.02
CA PHE A 34 -4.20 -0.10 3.68
C PHE A 34 -5.06 -0.86 2.67
N GLY A 35 -5.99 -0.16 2.04
CA GLY A 35 -6.83 -0.71 0.98
C GLY A 35 -6.10 -0.85 -0.37
N GLY A 36 -6.47 -1.88 -1.12
CA GLY A 36 -6.01 -2.11 -2.49
C GLY A 36 -4.60 -2.71 -2.59
N LYS A 37 -3.96 -2.52 -3.75
CA LYS A 37 -2.62 -3.08 -4.01
C LYS A 37 -1.55 -2.25 -3.29
N LEU A 38 -0.77 -2.89 -2.41
CA LEU A 38 0.43 -2.30 -1.80
C LEU A 38 1.61 -2.27 -2.78
N CYS A 39 1.78 -3.36 -3.52
CA CYS A 39 2.82 -3.53 -4.54
C CYS A 39 2.19 -3.56 -5.94
N TYR A 40 2.97 -3.20 -6.95
CA TYR A 40 2.59 -3.34 -8.36
C TYR A 40 1.32 -2.58 -8.73
N ASP A 41 1.18 -1.33 -8.25
CA ASP A 41 0.04 -0.47 -8.59
C ASP A 41 0.18 0.13 -10.00
N TYR A 42 0.12 -0.74 -11.00
CA TYR A 42 0.20 -0.37 -12.42
C TYR A 42 -0.99 0.48 -12.86
N HIS A 43 -2.12 0.41 -12.14
CA HIS A 43 -3.24 1.30 -12.41
C HIS A 43 -2.86 2.75 -12.07
N ALA A 44 -2.42 3.01 -10.84
CA ALA A 44 -1.98 4.33 -10.42
C ALA A 44 -0.86 4.89 -11.31
N SER A 45 0.16 4.09 -11.63
CA SER A 45 1.27 4.52 -12.49
C SER A 45 0.83 4.92 -13.91
N ARG A 46 -0.15 4.21 -14.49
CA ARG A 46 -0.73 4.60 -15.79
C ARG A 46 -1.62 5.83 -15.71
N VAL A 47 -2.35 6.02 -14.61
CA VAL A 47 -3.30 7.13 -14.44
C VAL A 47 -2.58 8.42 -14.02
N LEU A 48 -1.51 8.30 -13.24
CA LEU A 48 -0.71 9.39 -12.70
C LEU A 48 0.72 9.30 -13.27
N PRO A 49 1.01 9.90 -14.43
CA PRO A 49 2.34 9.84 -15.05
C PRO A 49 3.41 10.38 -14.10
N GLY A 50 4.30 9.51 -13.61
CA GLY A 50 5.31 9.84 -12.59
C GLY A 50 5.04 9.25 -11.20
N PHE A 51 3.92 8.54 -11.01
CA PHE A 51 3.68 7.69 -9.84
C PHE A 51 4.42 6.36 -9.99
N ASP A 52 5.29 6.04 -9.03
CA ASP A 52 6.05 4.80 -9.03
C ASP A 52 5.19 3.63 -8.54
N VAL A 53 5.26 2.48 -9.20
CA VAL A 53 4.41 1.31 -8.92
C VAL A 53 4.58 0.73 -7.50
N ASP A 54 5.69 1.05 -6.83
CA ASP A 54 6.05 0.65 -5.48
C ASP A 54 5.94 1.80 -4.46
N THR A 55 5.35 2.94 -4.83
CA THR A 55 5.24 4.14 -3.97
C THR A 55 4.75 3.82 -2.55
N LYS A 56 3.74 2.95 -2.39
CA LYS A 56 3.22 2.58 -1.05
C LYS A 56 4.23 1.78 -0.23
N VAL A 57 4.99 0.88 -0.87
CA VAL A 57 6.10 0.16 -0.23
C VAL A 57 7.20 1.13 0.18
N GLN A 58 7.57 2.08 -0.69
CA GLN A 58 8.54 3.12 -0.35
C GLN A 58 8.09 3.94 0.86
N MET A 59 6.80 4.25 0.96
CA MET A 59 6.22 4.94 2.11
C MET A 59 6.38 4.14 3.40
N LEU A 60 6.00 2.86 3.40
CA LEU A 60 6.15 1.98 4.56
C LEU A 60 7.63 1.84 4.98
N ARG A 61 8.54 1.69 4.02
CA ARG A 61 10.00 1.64 4.28
C ARG A 61 10.53 2.89 4.96
N ARG A 62 10.03 4.08 4.57
CA ARG A 62 10.43 5.36 5.19
C ARG A 62 9.84 5.57 6.58
N LEU A 63 8.67 4.99 6.86
CA LEU A 63 8.12 4.94 8.23
C LEU A 63 8.94 4.00 9.12
N GLY A 64 9.53 2.95 8.53
CA GLY A 64 10.58 2.14 9.14
C GLY A 64 10.12 1.45 10.42
N ASN A 65 10.88 1.63 11.50
CA ASN A 65 10.61 1.02 12.80
C ASN A 65 9.45 1.66 13.59
N LYS A 66 8.76 2.67 13.03
CA LYS A 66 7.63 3.34 13.67
C LYS A 66 6.29 2.64 13.38
N ILE A 67 6.30 1.56 12.61
CA ILE A 67 5.10 0.85 12.18
C ILE A 67 5.19 -0.63 12.48
N GLU A 68 4.01 -1.22 12.63
CA GLU A 68 3.77 -2.65 12.73
C GLU A 68 2.77 -3.02 11.63
N ILE A 69 2.98 -4.15 10.96
CA ILE A 69 2.10 -4.61 9.89
C ILE A 69 1.19 -5.71 10.44
N ILE A 70 -0.11 -5.51 10.31
CA ILE A 70 -1.13 -6.51 10.69
C ILE A 70 -1.78 -7.02 9.40
N HIS A 71 -1.69 -8.33 9.16
CA HIS A 71 -2.37 -8.98 8.03
C HIS A 71 -3.74 -9.50 8.47
N CYS A 72 -4.80 -8.99 7.85
CA CYS A 72 -6.16 -9.45 8.11
C CYS A 72 -6.58 -10.46 7.04
N ILE A 73 -7.03 -11.65 7.47
CA ILE A 73 -7.58 -12.69 6.59
C ILE A 73 -8.94 -13.16 7.11
N SER A 74 -9.88 -13.40 6.20
CA SER A 74 -11.22 -13.89 6.52
C SER A 74 -11.23 -15.42 6.64
N ALA A 75 -11.66 -15.94 7.79
CA ALA A 75 -11.82 -17.38 8.00
C ALA A 75 -12.74 -18.04 6.94
N LYS A 76 -13.81 -17.35 6.55
CA LYS A 76 -14.73 -17.81 5.49
C LYS A 76 -14.05 -17.90 4.11
N ASP A 77 -13.12 -16.98 3.82
CA ASP A 77 -12.38 -16.99 2.55
C ASP A 77 -11.32 -18.12 2.53
N ILE A 78 -10.77 -18.49 3.70
CA ILE A 78 -9.91 -19.68 3.86
C ILE A 78 -10.73 -20.95 3.64
N GLU A 79 -11.84 -21.11 4.35
CA GLU A 79 -12.75 -22.27 4.20
C GLU A 79 -13.23 -22.42 2.75
N GLY A 80 -13.56 -21.32 2.09
CA GLY A 80 -13.99 -21.29 0.69
C GLY A 80 -12.86 -21.41 -0.33
N ARG A 81 -11.59 -21.55 0.08
CA ARG A 81 -10.39 -21.57 -0.78
C ARG A 81 -10.41 -20.47 -1.84
N LYS A 82 -10.73 -19.26 -1.40
CA LYS A 82 -10.85 -18.12 -2.31
C LYS A 82 -9.51 -17.86 -3.00
N ILE A 83 -9.53 -17.76 -4.32
CA ILE A 83 -8.34 -17.48 -5.13
C ILE A 83 -8.27 -15.99 -5.44
N ARG A 84 -7.10 -15.39 -5.17
CA ARG A 84 -6.80 -14.05 -5.65
C ARG A 84 -6.40 -14.09 -7.11
N ARG A 85 -7.26 -13.57 -7.97
CA ARG A 85 -7.10 -13.59 -9.44
C ARG A 85 -5.81 -12.93 -9.95
N ASP A 86 -5.27 -11.94 -9.23
CA ASP A 86 -4.03 -11.26 -9.63
C ASP A 86 -2.82 -12.22 -9.74
N PHE A 87 -2.76 -13.24 -8.87
CA PHE A 87 -1.60 -14.14 -8.75
C PHE A 87 -1.97 -15.62 -8.89
N GLY A 88 -3.26 -15.96 -8.87
CA GLY A 88 -3.73 -17.34 -8.93
C GLY A 88 -3.51 -18.15 -7.65
N LEU A 89 -3.15 -17.50 -6.55
CA LEU A 89 -2.92 -18.14 -5.24
C LEU A 89 -4.15 -18.05 -4.34
N ALA A 90 -4.33 -19.04 -3.47
CA ALA A 90 -5.33 -19.00 -2.41
C ALA A 90 -4.98 -17.95 -1.36
N TYR A 91 -5.97 -17.41 -0.66
CA TYR A 91 -5.76 -16.31 0.28
C TYR A 91 -4.86 -16.67 1.46
N ASP A 92 -4.94 -17.91 1.95
CA ASP A 92 -4.05 -18.47 2.98
C ASP A 92 -2.60 -18.54 2.50
N ASP A 93 -2.36 -19.03 1.27
CA ASP A 93 -1.03 -19.06 0.67
C ASP A 93 -0.39 -17.66 0.55
N GLN A 94 -1.19 -16.59 0.44
CA GLN A 94 -0.67 -15.22 0.33
C GLN A 94 -0.26 -14.59 1.66
N THR A 95 -0.62 -15.23 2.78
CA THR A 95 -0.28 -14.70 4.11
C THR A 95 1.09 -15.14 4.61
N LEU A 96 1.71 -16.11 3.92
CA LEU A 96 3.03 -16.68 4.19
C LEU A 96 4.12 -15.99 3.35
#